data_AF-A0A0A1H8B5-F1
#
_entry.id   AF-A0A0A1H8B5-F1
#
_cell.length_a   1.000
_cell.length_b   1.000
_cell.length_c   1.000
_cell.angle_alpha   90.00
_cell.angle_beta   90.00
_cell.angle_gamma   90.00
#
_symmetry.space_group_name_H-M   'P 1'
#
loop_
_entity.id
_entity.type
_entity.pdbx_description
1 polymer ?
#
loop_
_entity_poly.entity_id
_entity_poly.type
_entity_poly.pdbx_seq_one_letter_code
_entity_poly.pdbx_strand_id
1 'polypeptide(L)'
;LGHDIEAAWLFDRTVKILDVKRTDYDLSSISRELTENIFENVFKGHGLPAESVGEDVNTTRIWWVQCEGIIGFLNGFSKSGELKYLDAVISLWDYIKNTMVDKRPGSEWYAEINEDDIPVLNKPIVDEWKCPYHNG
;
A
#
# COMPACT_ATOMS: atom_id res chain seq x y z
N LEU A 1 -3.69 7.01 -4.18
CA LEU A 1 -3.05 6.67 -2.89
C LEU A 1 -2.37 5.31 -2.94
N GLY A 2 -3.11 4.21 -3.12
CA GLY A 2 -2.50 2.90 -3.38
C GLY A 2 -1.61 2.88 -4.64
N HIS A 3 -2.09 3.43 -5.75
CA HIS A 3 -1.29 3.54 -6.97
C HIS A 3 -0.04 4.41 -6.81
N ASP A 4 -0.09 5.46 -5.99
CA ASP A 4 1.03 6.37 -5.76
C ASP A 4 2.20 5.62 -5.09
N ILE A 5 1.89 4.85 -4.04
CA ILE A 5 2.88 4.06 -3.30
C ILE A 5 3.35 2.84 -4.10
N GLU A 6 2.47 2.23 -4.90
CA GLU A 6 2.81 1.15 -5.84
C GLU A 6 3.78 1.65 -6.92
N ALA A 7 3.44 2.77 -7.57
CA ALA A 7 4.28 3.37 -8.61
C ALA A 7 5.66 3.74 -8.07
N ALA A 8 5.75 4.22 -6.82
CA ALA A 8 7.02 4.57 -6.20
C ALA A 8 8.00 3.39 -6.20
N TRP A 9 7.60 2.21 -5.71
CA TRP A 9 8.51 1.06 -5.66
C TRP A 9 8.69 0.38 -7.04
N LEU A 10 7.68 0.43 -7.92
CA LEU A 10 7.81 -0.07 -9.29
C LEU A 10 8.81 0.73 -10.13
N PHE A 11 8.87 2.05 -9.96
CA PHE A 11 9.90 2.87 -10.62
C PHE A 11 11.30 2.49 -10.16
N ASP A 12 11.50 2.34 -8.86
CA ASP A 12 12.80 1.91 -8.32
C ASP A 12 13.18 0.52 -8.82
N ARG A 13 12.22 -0.41 -8.86
CA ARG A 13 12.44 -1.75 -9.39
C ARG A 13 12.80 -1.72 -10.87
N THR A 14 12.13 -0.90 -11.66
CA THR A 14 12.34 -0.74 -13.10
C THR A 14 13.74 -0.20 -13.39
N VAL A 15 14.13 0.89 -12.71
CA VAL A 15 15.47 1.49 -12.83
C VAL A 15 16.56 0.46 -12.50
N LYS A 16 16.36 -0.32 -11.43
CA LYS A 16 17.30 -1.36 -11.02
C LYS A 16 17.43 -2.50 -12.03
N ILE A 17 16.32 -2.95 -12.63
CA ILE A 17 16.34 -4.05 -13.62
C ILE A 17 17.02 -3.61 -14.92
N LEU A 18 16.74 -2.39 -15.37
CA LEU A 18 17.27 -1.87 -16.63
C LEU A 18 18.72 -1.34 -16.52
N ASP A 19 19.32 -1.37 -15.32
CA ASP A 19 20.64 -0.79 -15.02
C ASP A 19 20.77 0.65 -15.55
N VAL A 20 19.71 1.46 -15.36
CA VAL A 20 19.68 2.81 -15.93
C VAL A 20 20.62 3.71 -15.13
N LYS A 21 21.79 4.01 -15.71
CA LYS A 21 22.81 4.86 -15.09
C LYS A 21 22.47 6.34 -15.12
N ARG A 22 21.62 6.75 -16.07
CA ARG A 22 21.17 8.15 -16.22
C ARG A 22 19.89 8.19 -17.06
N THR A 23 18.86 8.79 -16.51
CA THR A 23 17.64 9.24 -17.19
C THR A 23 17.66 10.77 -17.27
N ASP A 24 16.92 11.35 -18.21
CA ASP A 24 16.72 12.82 -18.24
C ASP A 24 15.92 13.31 -17.01
N TYR A 25 15.26 12.40 -16.29
CA TYR A 25 14.46 12.65 -15.09
C TYR A 25 14.95 11.82 -13.92
N ASP A 26 15.10 12.40 -12.73
CA ASP A 26 15.48 11.64 -11.53
C ASP A 26 14.29 10.82 -11.00
N LEU A 27 14.13 9.59 -11.50
CA LEU A 27 13.07 8.69 -11.04
C LEU A 27 13.20 8.34 -9.55
N SER A 28 14.41 8.43 -9.00
CA SER A 28 14.67 8.12 -7.59
C SER A 28 14.17 9.23 -6.65
N SER A 29 14.17 10.48 -7.10
CA SER A 29 13.58 11.59 -6.35
C SER A 29 12.05 11.53 -6.39
N ILE A 30 11.46 11.18 -7.54
CA ILE A 30 10.01 10.98 -7.68
C ILE A 30 9.53 9.87 -6.75
N SER A 31 10.16 8.68 -6.78
CA SER A 31 9.76 7.58 -5.89
C SER A 31 9.89 7.94 -4.42
N ARG A 32 10.94 8.67 -4.05
CA ARG A 32 11.13 9.19 -2.68
C ARG A 32 10.02 10.18 -2.28
N GLU A 33 9.72 11.16 -3.12
CA GLU A 33 8.70 12.17 -2.82
C GLU A 33 7.30 11.55 -2.71
N LEU A 34 6.96 10.60 -3.58
CA LEU A 34 5.70 9.85 -3.48
C LEU A 34 5.63 9.07 -2.15
N THR A 35 6.67 8.32 -1.81
CA THR A 35 6.73 7.53 -0.56
C THR A 35 6.60 8.43 0.67
N GLU A 36 7.34 9.54 0.69
CA GLU A 36 7.33 10.51 1.79
C GLU A 36 5.97 11.20 1.92
N ASN A 37 5.37 11.61 0.80
CA ASN A 37 4.05 12.23 0.81
C ASN A 37 2.97 11.27 1.36
N ILE A 38 3.01 9.99 0.96
CA ILE A 38 2.11 8.98 1.52
C ILE A 38 2.35 8.79 3.02
N PHE A 39 3.60 8.78 3.50
CA PHE A 39 3.89 8.69 4.92
C PHE A 39 3.36 9.90 5.72
N GLU A 40 3.75 11.11 5.33
CA GLU A 40 3.47 12.33 6.11
C GLU A 40 1.99 12.73 6.04
N ASN A 41 1.38 12.67 4.85
CA ASN A 41 0.06 13.25 4.63
C ASN A 41 -1.06 12.22 4.70
N VAL A 42 -0.80 10.95 4.37
CA VAL A 42 -1.84 9.93 4.20
C VAL A 42 -1.85 8.90 5.32
N PHE A 43 -0.68 8.36 5.68
CA PHE A 43 -0.59 7.31 6.69
C PHE A 43 -0.85 7.87 8.10
N LYS A 44 -1.91 7.40 8.74
CA LYS A 44 -2.30 7.82 10.11
C LYS A 44 -2.04 6.73 11.16
N GLY A 45 -1.09 5.84 10.89
CA GLY A 45 -0.73 4.75 11.80
C GLY A 45 -1.59 3.48 11.69
N HIS A 46 -2.66 3.48 10.88
CA HIS A 46 -3.53 2.32 10.69
C HIS A 46 -4.16 2.29 9.29
N GLY A 47 -3.80 1.28 8.51
CA GLY A 47 -4.24 1.15 7.12
C GLY A 47 -3.96 2.40 6.26
N LEU A 48 -4.25 2.29 4.97
CA LEU A 48 -4.22 3.37 4.01
C LEU A 48 -5.62 3.55 3.39
N PRO A 49 -6.15 4.78 3.33
CA PRO A 49 -7.39 5.05 2.62
C PRO A 49 -7.24 4.71 1.12
N ALA A 50 -8.36 4.42 0.47
CA ALA A 50 -8.41 4.01 -0.93
C ALA A 50 -7.83 5.09 -1.87
N GLU A 51 -8.36 6.30 -1.75
CA GLU A 51 -8.08 7.42 -2.64
C GLU A 51 -8.43 8.77 -1.98
N SER A 52 -7.99 9.85 -2.61
CA SER A 52 -8.36 11.20 -2.25
C SER A 52 -8.49 12.04 -3.52
N VAL A 53 -9.55 12.84 -3.59
CA VAL A 53 -9.81 13.79 -4.67
C VAL A 53 -10.01 15.17 -4.04
N GLY A 54 -8.97 15.98 -4.02
CA GLY A 54 -8.97 17.24 -3.28
C GLY A 54 -9.05 16.99 -1.77
N GLU A 55 -10.06 17.57 -1.10
CA GLU A 55 -10.29 17.38 0.33
C GLU A 55 -11.15 16.13 0.63
N ASP A 56 -11.77 15.53 -0.39
CA ASP A 56 -12.61 14.35 -0.23
C ASP A 56 -11.73 13.09 -0.17
N VAL A 57 -11.68 12.45 0.99
CA VAL A 57 -10.93 11.21 1.21
C VAL A 57 -11.88 10.02 1.28
N ASN A 58 -11.68 9.04 0.40
CA ASN A 58 -12.35 7.76 0.52
C ASN A 58 -11.61 6.91 1.56
N THR A 59 -12.16 6.86 2.77
CA THR A 59 -11.59 6.20 3.93
C THR A 59 -11.68 4.68 3.89
N THR A 60 -12.34 4.08 2.88
CA THR A 60 -12.38 2.62 2.72
C THR A 60 -10.95 2.05 2.65
N ARG A 61 -10.68 0.99 3.40
CA ARG A 61 -9.40 0.28 3.35
C ARG A 61 -9.53 -0.88 2.36
N ILE A 62 -9.00 -0.67 1.17
CA ILE A 62 -8.99 -1.67 0.10
C ILE A 62 -7.76 -2.56 0.24
N TRP A 63 -7.94 -3.86 0.05
CA TRP A 63 -6.94 -4.88 0.34
C TRP A 63 -5.57 -4.68 -0.34
N TRP A 64 -5.57 -4.46 -1.65
CA TRP A 64 -4.35 -4.28 -2.44
C TRP A 64 -3.61 -3.01 -2.03
N VAL A 65 -4.34 -1.94 -1.68
CA VAL A 65 -3.74 -0.67 -1.21
C VAL A 65 -2.90 -0.90 0.05
N GLN A 66 -3.32 -1.82 0.92
CA GLN A 66 -2.54 -2.16 2.12
C GLN A 66 -1.27 -2.95 1.79
N CYS A 67 -1.38 -3.86 0.82
CA CYS A 67 -0.24 -4.63 0.32
C CYS A 67 0.82 -3.71 -0.28
N GLU A 68 0.40 -2.80 -1.15
CA GLU A 68 1.29 -1.83 -1.79
C GLU A 68 1.88 -0.84 -0.78
N GLY A 69 1.12 -0.50 0.26
CA GLY A 69 1.64 0.26 1.40
C GLY A 69 2.81 -0.45 2.10
N ILE A 70 2.69 -1.76 2.37
CA ILE A 70 3.78 -2.55 2.96
C ILE A 70 5.01 -2.55 2.05
N ILE A 71 4.83 -2.85 0.76
CA ILE A 71 5.95 -2.97 -0.17
C ILE A 71 6.62 -1.62 -0.38
N GLY A 72 5.85 -0.55 -0.56
CA GLY A 72 6.39 0.78 -0.80
C GLY A 72 7.13 1.36 0.41
N PHE A 73 6.59 1.21 1.63
CA PHE A 73 7.33 1.63 2.83
C PHE A 73 8.55 0.75 3.10
N LEU A 74 8.49 -0.56 2.84
CA LEU A 74 9.67 -1.42 2.96
C LEU A 74 10.76 -1.05 1.95
N ASN A 75 10.38 -0.67 0.72
CA ASN A 75 11.29 -0.13 -0.28
C ASN A 75 11.88 1.21 0.17
N GLY A 76 11.06 2.11 0.73
CA GLY A 76 11.50 3.36 1.35
C GLY A 76 12.56 3.13 2.42
N PHE A 77 12.28 2.25 3.39
CA PHE A 77 13.22 1.83 4.43
C PHE A 77 14.52 1.28 3.84
N SER A 78 14.42 0.39 2.85
CA SER A 78 15.60 -0.23 2.22
C SER A 78 16.52 0.79 1.53
N LYS A 79 15.97 1.92 1.08
CA LYS A 79 16.72 2.99 0.39
C LYS A 79 17.27 4.05 1.35
N SER A 80 16.51 4.45 2.37
CA SER A 80 16.89 5.55 3.26
C SER A 80 17.42 5.12 4.62
N GLY A 81 17.08 3.92 5.07
CA GLY A 81 17.36 3.43 6.44
C GLY A 81 16.49 4.08 7.52
N GLU A 82 15.47 4.86 7.15
CA GLU A 82 14.61 5.56 8.11
C GLU A 82 13.61 4.61 8.78
N LEU A 83 13.73 4.46 10.11
CA LEU A 83 12.90 3.53 10.90
C LEU A 83 11.41 3.84 10.83
N LYS A 84 11.01 5.09 10.54
CA LYS A 84 9.60 5.50 10.41
C LYS A 84 8.84 4.65 9.39
N TYR A 85 9.49 4.27 8.29
CA TYR A 85 8.89 3.41 7.28
C TYR A 85 8.78 1.97 7.75
N LEU A 86 9.74 1.47 8.51
CA LEU A 86 9.67 0.13 9.09
C LEU A 86 8.54 0.02 10.12
N ASP A 87 8.37 1.05 10.95
CA ASP A 87 7.25 1.15 11.88
C ASP A 87 5.91 1.15 11.14
N ALA A 88 5.79 1.89 10.03
CA ALA A 88 4.60 1.89 9.18
C ALA A 88 4.31 0.51 8.58
N VAL A 89 5.33 -0.22 8.13
CA VAL A 89 5.19 -1.61 7.63
C VAL A 89 4.62 -2.52 8.71
N ILE A 90 5.14 -2.44 9.94
CA ILE A 90 4.67 -3.24 11.07
C ILE A 90 3.21 -2.92 11.38
N SER A 91 2.86 -1.64 11.47
CA SER A 91 1.49 -1.18 11.71
C SER A 91 0.50 -1.63 10.61
N LEU A 92 0.89 -1.54 9.33
CA LEU A 92 0.07 -2.03 8.22
C LEU A 92 -0.12 -3.54 8.27
N TRP A 93 0.94 -4.29 8.58
CA TRP A 93 0.85 -5.74 8.68
C TRP A 93 -0.03 -6.18 9.86
N ASP A 94 0.09 -5.50 11.00
CA ASP A 94 -0.78 -5.75 12.15
C ASP A 94 -2.24 -5.43 11.83
N TYR A 95 -2.50 -4.32 11.12
CA TYR A 95 -3.84 -3.98 10.63
C TYR A 95 -4.41 -5.06 9.72
N ILE A 96 -3.65 -5.51 8.72
CA ILE A 96 -4.07 -6.56 7.78
C ILE A 96 -4.42 -7.84 8.54
N LYS A 97 -3.52 -8.32 9.40
CA LYS A 97 -3.72 -9.57 10.14
C LYS A 97 -4.97 -9.54 11.02
N ASN A 98 -5.24 -8.41 11.66
CA ASN A 98 -6.29 -8.30 12.67
C ASN A 98 -7.66 -7.99 12.06
N THR A 99 -7.69 -7.23 10.97
CA THR A 99 -8.94 -6.68 10.42
C THR A 99 -9.26 -7.24 9.03
N MET A 100 -8.26 -7.40 8.17
CA MET A 100 -8.46 -7.69 6.74
C MET A 100 -8.45 -9.18 6.40
N VAL A 101 -7.65 -9.97 7.11
CA VAL A 101 -7.63 -11.43 6.94
C VAL A 101 -8.95 -12.03 7.47
N ASP A 102 -9.74 -12.64 6.59
CA ASP A 102 -10.93 -13.37 7.01
C ASP A 102 -10.53 -14.66 7.76
N LYS A 103 -11.09 -14.85 8.94
CA LYS A 103 -10.80 -16.00 9.80
C LYS A 103 -11.68 -17.21 9.52
N ARG A 104 -12.65 -17.11 8.60
CA ARG A 104 -13.50 -18.24 8.20
C ARG A 104 -12.69 -19.32 7.48
N PRO A 105 -12.95 -20.61 7.74
CA PRO A 105 -12.27 -21.70 7.05
C PRO A 105 -12.43 -21.63 5.53
N GLY A 106 -11.32 -21.81 4.80
CA GLY A 106 -11.31 -21.78 3.34
C GLY A 106 -11.46 -20.39 2.72
N SER A 107 -11.39 -19.33 3.52
CA SER A 107 -11.43 -17.94 3.04
C SER A 107 -10.04 -17.38 2.75
N GLU A 108 -10.02 -16.10 2.38
CA GLU A 108 -8.86 -15.27 2.07
C GLU A 108 -9.14 -13.86 2.65
N TRP A 109 -8.43 -12.79 2.32
CA TRP A 109 -8.68 -11.46 2.83
C TRP A 109 -10.01 -10.91 2.30
N TYR A 110 -10.66 -10.08 3.12
CA TYR A 110 -11.77 -9.25 2.67
C TYR A 110 -11.29 -8.24 1.62
N ALA A 111 -12.13 -7.94 0.63
CA ALA A 111 -11.80 -6.97 -0.42
C ALA A 111 -11.67 -5.54 0.14
N GLU A 112 -12.58 -5.20 1.07
CA GLU A 112 -12.76 -3.86 1.61
C GLU A 112 -13.13 -3.94 3.09
N ILE A 113 -12.54 -3.03 3.88
CA ILE A 113 -12.95 -2.72 5.25
C ILE A 113 -13.46 -1.27 5.25
N ASN A 114 -14.61 -1.03 5.88
CA ASN A 114 -15.17 0.31 5.98
C ASN A 114 -14.41 1.18 7.02
N GLU A 115 -14.86 2.42 7.21
CA GLU A 115 -14.23 3.36 8.13
C GLU A 115 -14.31 2.99 9.62
N ASP A 116 -15.26 2.12 9.99
CA ASP A 116 -15.45 1.61 11.36
C ASP A 116 -14.65 0.32 11.62
N ASP A 117 -13.71 -0.03 10.73
CA ASP A 117 -12.95 -1.28 10.77
C ASP A 117 -13.82 -2.55 10.67
N ILE A 118 -14.97 -2.46 9.99
CA ILE A 118 -15.89 -3.58 9.74
C ILE A 118 -15.72 -4.09 8.30
N PRO A 119 -15.52 -5.41 8.10
CA PRO A 119 -15.47 -6.00 6.78
C PRO A 119 -16.75 -5.79 5.96
N VAL A 120 -16.60 -5.39 4.70
CA VAL A 120 -17.70 -5.21 3.75
C VAL A 120 -18.11 -6.58 3.19
N LEU A 121 -19.18 -7.16 3.75
CA LEU A 121 -19.56 -8.56 3.50
C LEU A 121 -20.26 -8.83 2.15
N ASN A 122 -20.70 -7.80 1.44
CA ASN A 122 -21.33 -7.94 0.12
C ASN A 122 -20.32 -7.92 -1.04
N LYS A 123 -19.01 -7.86 -0.74
CA LYS A 123 -17.93 -7.99 -1.73
C LYS A 123 -17.44 -9.44 -1.77
N PRO A 124 -17.19 -10.01 -2.96
CA PRO A 124 -16.70 -11.37 -3.08
C PRO A 124 -15.23 -11.48 -2.60
N ILE A 125 -14.85 -12.68 -2.15
CA ILE A 125 -13.46 -13.00 -1.77
C ILE A 125 -12.56 -13.15 -3.02
N VAL A 126 -13.15 -13.49 -4.16
CA VAL A 126 -12.48 -13.59 -5.46
C VAL A 126 -13.41 -13.01 -6.52
N ASP A 127 -12.91 -12.11 -7.34
CA ASP A 127 -13.59 -11.59 -8.52
C ASP A 127 -12.57 -11.21 -9.61
N GLU A 128 -13.04 -10.62 -10.70
CA GLU A 128 -12.21 -10.16 -11.81
C GLU A 128 -11.14 -9.11 -11.43
N TRP A 129 -11.26 -8.44 -10.28
CA TRP A 129 -10.37 -7.39 -9.77
C TRP A 129 -9.70 -7.75 -8.43
N LYS A 130 -10.11 -8.85 -7.78
CA LYS A 130 -9.53 -9.40 -6.56
C LYS A 130 -8.85 -10.74 -6.85
N CYS A 131 -7.54 -10.66 -7.10
CA CYS A 131 -6.69 -11.77 -7.54
C CYS A 131 -5.47 -11.95 -6.60
N PRO A 132 -4.88 -13.15 -6.50
CA PRO A 132 -3.80 -13.47 -5.56
C PRO A 132 -2.44 -12.78 -5.89
N TYR A 133 -2.45 -11.72 -6.69
CA TYR A 133 -1.25 -11.01 -7.13
C TYR A 133 -0.72 -10.05 -6.06
N HIS A 134 -1.56 -9.15 -5.54
CA HIS A 134 -1.09 -8.09 -4.65
C HIS A 134 -0.68 -8.61 -3.26
N ASN A 135 -1.36 -9.65 -2.78
CA ASN A 135 -1.14 -10.24 -1.46
C ASN A 135 -0.28 -11.52 -1.48
N GLY A 136 0.16 -11.99 -2.65
CA GLY A 136 0.93 -13.22 -2.84
C GLY A 136 2.43 -13.03 -2.62
#